data_AF-A0A2V6WXY7-F1
#
_entry.id   AF-A0A2V6WXY7-F1
#
_cell.length_a   1.000
_cell.length_b   1.000
_cell.length_c   1.000
_cell.angle_alpha   90.00
_cell.angle_beta   90.00
_cell.angle_gamma   90.00
#
_symmetry.space_group_name_H-M   'P 1'
#
loop_
_entity.id
_entity.type
_entity.pdbx_description
1 polymer ?
#
loop_
_entity_poly.entity_id
_entity_poly.type
_entity_poly.pdbx_seq_one_letter_code
_entity_poly.pdbx_strand_id
1 'polypeptide(L)'
;AEAVKAAQESVTLTTTQYKAGTVSYLNVITVQTIELANEVTAVRILGRRMAAAVLLIQALGGGWSAASLPSAADVTNGSWSARHSGEQR
;
A
#
# COMPACT_ATOMS: atom_id res chain seq x y z
N ALA A 1 -0.63 -14.72 2.42
CA ALA A 1 0.28 -15.05 3.53
C ALA A 1 0.58 -16.55 3.56
N GLU A 2 -0.42 -17.41 3.33
CA GLU A 2 -0.25 -18.87 3.29
C GLU A 2 0.87 -19.36 2.35
N ALA A 3 0.94 -18.87 1.10
CA ALA A 3 1.99 -19.25 0.16
C ALA A 3 3.42 -18.89 0.64
N VAL A 4 3.58 -17.76 1.34
CA VAL A 4 4.88 -17.36 1.93
C VAL A 4 5.25 -18.31 3.07
N LYS A 5 4.28 -18.58 3.97
CA LYS A 5 4.48 -19.49 5.10
C LYS A 5 4.85 -20.91 4.63
N ALA A 6 4.13 -21.44 3.65
CA ALA A 6 4.42 -22.76 3.10
C ALA A 6 5.80 -22.83 2.43
N ALA A 7 6.25 -21.76 1.78
CA ALA A 7 7.58 -21.69 1.20
C ALA A 7 8.69 -21.62 2.27
N GLN A 8 8.49 -20.86 3.35
CA GLN A 8 9.39 -20.81 4.51
C GLN A 8 9.53 -22.19 5.19
N GLU A 9 8.42 -22.89 5.36
CA GLU A 9 8.41 -24.28 5.86
C GLU A 9 9.17 -25.21 4.91
N SER A 10 9.01 -25.05 3.60
CA SER A 10 9.71 -25.83 2.58
C SER A 10 11.23 -25.58 2.59
N VAL A 11 11.66 -24.34 2.80
CA VAL A 11 13.08 -23.98 2.98
C VAL A 11 13.65 -24.64 4.23
N THR A 12 12.91 -24.61 5.33
CA THR A 12 13.32 -25.25 6.59
C THR A 12 13.48 -26.77 6.43
N LEU A 13 12.51 -27.42 5.80
CA LEU A 13 12.54 -28.86 5.52
C LEU A 13 13.70 -29.24 4.60
N THR A 14 13.84 -28.54 3.47
CA THR A 14 14.87 -28.87 2.46
C THR A 14 16.28 -28.60 2.98
N THR A 15 16.45 -27.58 3.83
CA THR A 15 17.72 -27.32 4.52
C THR A 15 18.07 -28.46 5.48
N THR A 16 17.08 -28.99 6.21
CA THR A 16 17.27 -30.15 7.10
C THR A 16 17.68 -31.39 6.30
N GLN A 17 17.00 -31.66 5.18
CA GLN A 17 17.33 -32.77 4.29
C GLN A 17 18.73 -32.65 3.69
N TYR A 18 19.13 -31.45 3.26
CA TYR A 18 20.48 -31.19 2.75
C TYR A 18 21.54 -31.47 3.82
N LYS A 19 21.34 -30.99 5.05
CA LYS A 19 22.24 -31.26 6.18
C LYS A 19 22.30 -32.75 6.54
N ALA A 20 21.20 -33.48 6.34
CA ALA A 20 21.14 -34.92 6.50
C ALA A 20 21.73 -35.70 5.30
N GLY A 21 22.15 -35.02 4.23
CA GLY A 21 22.70 -35.63 3.03
C GLY A 21 21.67 -36.33 2.14
N THR A 22 20.37 -36.09 2.35
CA THR A 22 19.29 -36.78 1.61
C THR A 22 18.86 -36.04 0.34
N VAL A 23 19.27 -34.78 0.17
CA VAL A 23 19.05 -33.98 -1.04
C VAL A 23 20.26 -33.11 -1.39
N SER A 24 20.36 -32.71 -2.65
CA SER A 24 21.39 -31.77 -3.13
C SER A 24 21.13 -30.33 -2.67
N TYR A 25 22.20 -29.54 -2.51
CA TYR A 25 22.10 -28.11 -2.23
C TYR A 25 21.33 -27.33 -3.31
N LEU A 26 21.30 -27.83 -4.56
CA LEU A 26 20.49 -27.23 -5.62
C LEU A 26 18.99 -27.20 -5.28
N ASN A 27 18.50 -28.18 -4.50
CA ASN A 27 17.12 -28.19 -4.03
C ASN A 27 16.88 -27.03 -3.06
N VAL A 28 17.84 -26.71 -2.17
CA VAL A 28 17.75 -25.57 -1.23
C VAL A 28 17.64 -24.26 -2.00
N ILE A 29 18.49 -24.05 -3.01
CA ILE A 29 18.45 -22.85 -3.85
C ILE A 29 17.10 -22.74 -4.59
N THR A 30 16.59 -23.87 -5.10
CA THR A 30 15.30 -23.91 -5.79
C THR A 30 14.16 -23.48 -4.86
N VAL A 31 14.08 -24.02 -3.63
CA VAL A 31 13.03 -23.64 -2.68
C VAL A 31 13.18 -22.21 -2.15
N GLN A 32 14.41 -21.70 -2.00
CA GLN A 32 14.65 -20.28 -1.67
C GLN A 32 14.19 -19.35 -2.81
N THR A 33 14.36 -19.77 -4.07
CA THR A 33 13.85 -19.00 -5.22
C THR A 33 12.31 -18.94 -5.20
N ILE A 34 11.66 -20.05 -4.84
CA ILE A 34 10.20 -20.11 -4.67
C ILE A 34 9.74 -19.22 -3.51
N GLU A 35 10.44 -19.25 -2.37
CA GLU A 35 10.18 -18.39 -1.21
C GLU A 35 10.22 -16.90 -1.60
N LEU A 36 11.31 -16.46 -2.23
CA LEU A 36 11.45 -15.07 -2.68
C LEU A 36 10.34 -14.67 -3.67
N ALA A 37 10.01 -15.55 -4.62
CA ALA A 37 8.92 -15.29 -5.57
C ALA A 37 7.57 -15.12 -4.87
N ASN A 38 7.30 -15.90 -3.81
CA ASN A 38 6.09 -15.79 -3.01
C ASN A 38 6.07 -14.49 -2.19
N GLU A 39 7.19 -14.08 -1.61
CA GLU A 39 7.32 -12.80 -0.90
C GLU A 39 7.05 -11.61 -1.83
N VAL A 40 7.69 -11.59 -3.01
CA VAL A 40 7.46 -10.56 -4.02
C VAL A 40 5.99 -10.53 -4.45
N THR A 41 5.38 -11.70 -4.64
CA THR A 41 3.95 -11.80 -4.99
C THR A 41 3.05 -11.24 -3.88
N ALA A 42 3.36 -11.52 -2.62
CA ALA A 42 2.61 -10.98 -1.49
C ALA A 42 2.68 -9.45 -1.44
N VAL A 43 3.85 -8.85 -1.65
CA VAL A 43 4.03 -7.39 -1.73
C VAL A 43 3.25 -6.81 -2.91
N ARG A 44 3.31 -7.44 -4.08
CA ARG A 44 2.52 -7.00 -5.26
C ARG A 44 1.01 -7.04 -4.98
N ILE A 45 0.51 -8.07 -4.31
CA ILE A 45 -0.90 -8.16 -3.91
C ILE A 45 -1.26 -7.00 -2.98
N LEU A 46 -0.41 -6.69 -2.00
CA LEU A 46 -0.62 -5.56 -1.10
C LEU A 46 -0.67 -4.23 -1.87
N GLY A 47 0.27 -4.00 -2.79
CA GLY A 47 0.28 -2.83 -3.66
C GLY A 47 -1.00 -2.69 -4.49
N ARG A 48 -1.49 -3.80 -5.08
CA ARG A 48 -2.78 -3.79 -5.80
C ARG A 48 -3.96 -3.43 -4.90
N ARG A 49 -3.98 -3.91 -3.65
CA ARG A 49 -5.03 -3.56 -2.69
C ARG A 49 -5.01 -2.08 -2.33
N MET A 50 -3.82 -1.49 -2.15
CA MET A 50 -3.67 -0.06 -1.90
C MET A 50 -4.15 0.76 -3.09
N ALA A 51 -3.74 0.40 -4.32
CA ALA A 51 -4.19 1.07 -5.54
C ALA A 51 -5.71 0.96 -5.71
N ALA A 52 -6.29 -0.22 -5.47
CA ALA A 52 -7.73 -0.44 -5.50
C ALA A 52 -8.47 0.41 -4.46
N ALA A 53 -7.92 0.59 -3.26
CA ALA A 53 -8.50 1.47 -2.24
C ALA A 53 -8.54 2.94 -2.71
N VAL A 54 -7.47 3.44 -3.33
CA VAL A 54 -7.43 4.79 -3.90
C VAL A 54 -8.46 4.95 -5.03
N LEU A 55 -8.55 3.97 -5.94
CA LEU A 55 -9.54 3.99 -7.02
C LEU A 55 -10.98 3.95 -6.49
N LEU A 56 -11.23 3.17 -5.42
CA LEU A 56 -12.53 3.14 -4.77
C LEU A 56 -12.89 4.50 -4.16
N ILE A 57 -11.95 5.15 -3.46
CA ILE A 57 -12.14 6.51 -2.93
C ILE A 57 -12.45 7.50 -4.06
N GLN A 58 -11.71 7.42 -5.18
CA GLN A 58 -11.96 8.27 -6.34
C GLN A 58 -13.35 8.03 -6.94
N ALA A 59 -13.74 6.77 -7.13
CA ALA A 59 -14.99 6.37 -7.77
C ALA A 59 -16.24 6.68 -6.93
N LEU A 60 -16.15 6.62 -5.60
CA LEU A 60 -17.24 6.99 -4.68
C LEU A 60 -17.43 8.52 -4.57
N GLY A 61 -16.78 9.29 -5.43
CA GLY A 61 -16.85 10.75 -5.42
C GLY A 61 -15.87 11.34 -4.42
N GLY A 62 -14.58 10.99 -4.53
CA GLY A 62 -13.47 11.67 -3.84
C GLY A 62 -13.46 13.17 -4.14
N GLY A 63 -14.35 13.89 -3.46
CA GLY A 63 -15.01 15.11 -3.88
C GLY A 63 -14.14 16.35 -3.86
N TRP A 64 -13.12 16.36 -4.69
CA TRP A 64 -12.44 17.56 -5.15
C TRP A 64 -12.55 17.61 -6.67
N SER A 65 -13.62 18.22 -7.15
CA SER A 65 -13.61 18.79 -8.49
C SER A 65 -12.85 20.10 -8.40
N ALA A 66 -11.94 20.36 -9.35
CA ALA A 66 -11.27 21.66 -9.46
C ALA A 66 -12.28 22.82 -9.63
N ALA A 67 -13.54 22.52 -9.98
CA ALA A 67 -14.63 23.49 -10.03
C ALA A 67 -15.28 23.78 -8.66
N SER A 68 -15.06 22.94 -7.64
CA SER A 68 -15.54 23.16 -6.26
C SER A 68 -14.54 23.90 -5.38
N LEU A 69 -13.36 24.20 -5.93
CA LEU A 69 -12.32 24.99 -5.29
C LEU A 69 -12.75 26.46 -5.24
N PRO A 70 -12.76 27.13 -4.07
CA PRO A 70 -12.94 28.57 -4.02
C PRO A 70 -11.84 29.23 -4.86
N SER A 71 -12.21 30.19 -5.70
CA SER A 71 -11.24 30.94 -6.48
C SER A 71 -10.36 31.77 -5.53
N ALA A 72 -9.18 32.17 -5.98
CA ALA A 72 -8.33 33.08 -5.20
C ALA A 72 -9.10 34.35 -4.79
N ALA A 73 -10.03 34.82 -5.63
CA ALA A 73 -10.91 35.93 -5.31
C ALA A 73 -11.88 35.62 -4.15
N ASP A 74 -12.47 34.42 -4.10
CA ASP A 74 -13.39 33.99 -3.04
C ASP A 74 -12.69 33.85 -1.68
N VAL A 75 -11.44 33.39 -1.67
CA VAL A 75 -10.61 33.33 -0.45
C VAL A 75 -10.26 34.74 0.05
N THR A 76 -10.05 35.69 -0.86
CA THR A 76 -9.73 37.09 -0.50
C THR A 76 -10.96 37.94 -0.16
N ASN A 77 -12.15 37.55 -0.60
CA ASN A 77 -13.44 38.22 -0.31
C ASN A 77 -14.12 37.65 0.95
N GLY A 78 -13.64 36.51 1.46
CA GLY A 78 -14.10 35.87 2.70
C GLY A 78 -13.75 36.65 3.97
N SER A 79 -14.49 37.74 4.23
CA SER A 79 -14.98 38.17 5.55
C SER A 79 -14.00 38.23 6.74
N TRP A 80 -12.77 38.73 6.59
CA TRP A 80 -12.04 39.23 7.78
C TRP A 80 -12.39 40.69 8.14
N SER A 81 -13.06 41.42 7.25
CA SER A 81 -13.26 42.88 7.41
C SER A 81 -14.61 43.32 8.01
N ALA A 82 -15.49 42.41 8.46
CA ALA A 82 -16.78 42.82 9.05
C ALA A 82 -16.88 42.69 10.58
N ARG A 83 -15.84 42.21 11.28
CA ARG A 83 -15.92 41.98 12.75
C ARG A 83 -15.12 42.95 13.62
N HIS A 84 -14.38 43.89 13.05
CA HIS A 84 -13.43 44.70 13.84
C HIS A 84 -13.42 46.22 13.59
N SER A 85 -14.41 46.83 12.94
CA SER A 85 -14.40 48.31 12.82
C SER A 85 -15.76 48.97 12.92
N GLY A 86 -15.92 49.73 14.01
CA GLY A 86 -16.86 50.85 14.18
C GLY A 86 -18.31 50.45 14.44
N GLU A 87 -19.08 51.14 15.26
CA GLU A 87 -18.89 52.41 15.96
C GLU A 87 -20.21 52.61 16.73
N GLN A 88 -20.11 52.93 18.00
CA GLN A 88 -20.95 53.92 18.70
C GLN A 88 -22.38 54.14 18.16
N ARG A 89 -23.36 53.62 18.90
CA ARG A 89 -24.49 54.43 19.38
C ARG A 89 -24.77 54.05 20.82
#